data_AF-A0A970YP76-F1
#
_entry.id   AF-A0A970YP76-F1
#
_cell.length_a   1.000
_cell.length_b   1.000
_cell.length_c   1.000
_cell.angle_alpha   90.00
_cell.angle_beta   90.00
_cell.angle_gamma   90.00
#
_symmetry.space_group_name_H-M   'P 1'
#
loop_
_entity.id
_entity.type
_entity.pdbx_description
1 polymer ?
#
loop_
_entity_poly.entity_id
_entity_poly.type
_entity_poly.pdbx_seq_one_letter_code
_entity_poly.pdbx_strand_id
1 'polypeptide(L)'
;LISNSQKCIGRDISDGTLRERAKHGIKILSVMISWALENAIDTADSMRSRGYGLPGRSSFAIYRFDSRDRIALIYLASLILIVLLGGMAGENNIQYFPSISTGTVTIFSLTIFTGYALLCFAPVIINVWEAIKWRRLQSKI
;
A
#
# COMPACT_ATOMS: atom_id res chain seq x y z
N LEU A 1 12.31 -18.27 17.60
CA LEU A 1 12.39 -18.92 18.93
C LEU A 1 12.54 -20.44 18.81
N ILE A 2 11.54 -21.16 18.26
CA ILE A 2 11.53 -22.64 18.19
C ILE A 2 12.74 -23.22 17.44
N SER A 3 13.14 -22.63 16.31
CA SER A 3 14.36 -23.04 15.58
C SER A 3 15.63 -22.87 16.43
N ASN A 4 15.80 -21.72 17.09
CA ASN A 4 16.94 -21.46 17.96
C ASN A 4 16.97 -22.43 19.16
N SER A 5 15.81 -22.77 19.74
CA SER A 5 15.73 -23.76 20.82
C SER A 5 16.11 -25.17 20.37
N GLN A 6 15.72 -25.59 19.16
CA GLN A 6 16.12 -26.89 18.59
C GLN A 6 17.61 -26.89 18.23
N LYS A 7 18.16 -25.76 17.77
CA LYS A 7 19.60 -25.56 17.56
C LYS A 7 20.41 -25.71 18.85
N CYS A 8 19.92 -25.19 19.99
CA CYS A 8 20.57 -25.38 21.30
C CYS A 8 20.60 -26.86 21.76
N ILE A 9 19.69 -27.70 21.26
CA ILE A 9 19.63 -29.15 21.54
C ILE A 9 20.43 -29.94 20.48
N GLY A 10 21.21 -29.26 19.62
CA GLY A 10 22.02 -29.87 18.57
C GLY A 10 21.19 -30.39 17.39
N ARG A 11 19.96 -29.90 17.21
CA ARG A 11 19.06 -30.28 16.12
C ARG A 11 18.85 -29.08 15.20
N ASP A 12 19.93 -28.68 14.52
CA ASP A 12 19.89 -27.61 13.53
C ASP A 12 19.62 -28.16 12.12
N ILE A 13 18.99 -27.34 11.28
CA ILE A 13 18.79 -27.66 9.86
C ILE A 13 20.11 -27.58 9.08
N SER A 14 21.13 -26.97 9.69
CA SER A 14 22.47 -26.79 9.13
C SER A 14 23.44 -27.92 9.47
N ASP A 15 23.11 -28.81 10.41
CA ASP A 15 24.03 -29.84 10.91
C ASP A 15 23.66 -31.24 10.43
N GLY A 16 24.67 -32.06 10.12
CA GLY A 16 24.51 -33.46 9.70
C GLY A 16 24.26 -33.68 8.20
N THR A 17 23.90 -34.92 7.85
CA THR A 17 23.63 -35.38 6.48
C THR A 17 22.29 -34.86 5.94
N LEU A 18 22.09 -34.87 4.63
CA LEU A 18 20.83 -34.43 3.97
C LEU A 18 19.57 -35.08 4.57
N ARG A 19 19.64 -36.35 4.95
CA ARG A 19 18.52 -37.06 5.60
C ARG A 19 18.25 -36.60 7.03
N GLU A 20 19.29 -36.27 7.79
CA GLU A 20 19.16 -35.78 9.17
C GLU A 20 18.60 -34.37 9.20
N ARG A 21 19.10 -33.49 8.32
CA ARG A 21 18.57 -32.14 8.12
C ARG A 21 17.09 -32.15 7.77
N ALA A 22 16.67 -33.07 6.88
CA ALA A 22 15.26 -33.24 6.54
C ALA A 22 14.41 -33.68 7.75
N LYS A 23 14.90 -34.62 8.56
CA LYS A 23 14.21 -35.06 9.80
C LYS A 23 14.11 -33.94 10.82
N HIS A 24 15.17 -33.16 11.02
CA HIS A 24 15.17 -32.00 11.92
C HIS A 24 14.18 -30.93 11.45
N GLY A 25 14.17 -30.62 10.14
CA GLY A 25 13.22 -29.69 9.53
C GLY A 25 11.75 -30.12 9.73
N ILE A 26 11.42 -31.39 9.48
CA ILE A 26 10.06 -31.93 9.67
C ILE A 26 9.64 -31.82 11.14
N LYS A 27 10.55 -32.11 12.08
CA LYS A 27 10.25 -32.00 13.52
C LYS A 27 10.04 -30.56 13.97
N ILE A 28 10.88 -29.63 13.51
CA ILE A 28 10.70 -28.19 13.78
C ILE A 28 9.35 -27.72 13.24
N LEU A 29 9.01 -28.09 12.00
CA LEU A 29 7.73 -27.76 11.38
C LEU A 29 6.54 -28.33 12.16
N SER A 30 6.62 -29.60 12.56
CA SER A 30 5.58 -30.25 13.39
C SER A 30 5.34 -29.49 14.70
N VAL A 31 6.41 -29.11 15.41
CA VAL A 31 6.30 -28.34 16.66
C VAL A 31 5.72 -26.94 16.41
N MET A 32 6.12 -26.26 15.33
CA MET A 32 5.55 -24.96 14.97
C MET A 32 4.06 -25.04 14.65
N ILE A 33 3.62 -26.09 13.94
CA ILE A 33 2.20 -26.29 13.61
C ILE A 33 1.40 -26.53 14.89
N SER A 34 1.88 -27.40 15.79
CA SER A 34 1.20 -27.64 17.07
C SER A 34 1.07 -26.35 17.87
N TRP A 35 2.16 -25.58 17.98
CA TRP A 35 2.13 -24.30 18.69
C TRP A 35 1.20 -23.28 18.03
N ALA A 36 1.22 -23.15 16.71
CA ALA A 36 0.33 -22.25 16.00
C ALA A 36 -1.15 -22.64 16.17
N LEU A 37 -1.47 -23.94 16.18
CA LEU A 37 -2.83 -24.44 16.39
C LEU A 37 -3.32 -24.15 17.81
N GLU A 38 -2.46 -24.35 18.81
CA GLU A 38 -2.75 -24.02 20.21
C GLU A 38 -3.06 -22.53 20.38
N ASN A 39 -2.20 -21.64 19.85
CA ASN A 39 -2.44 -20.20 19.87
C ASN A 39 -3.71 -19.79 19.11
N ALA A 40 -4.01 -20.46 18.00
CA ALA A 40 -5.22 -20.20 17.23
C ALA A 40 -6.48 -20.61 18.01
N ILE A 41 -6.44 -21.73 18.74
CA ILE A 41 -7.53 -22.18 19.61
C ILE A 41 -7.74 -21.20 20.75
N ASP A 42 -6.69 -20.78 21.45
CA ASP A 42 -6.79 -19.80 22.54
C ASP A 42 -7.34 -18.45 22.05
N THR A 43 -6.89 -18.02 20.87
CA THR A 43 -7.39 -16.80 20.23
C THR A 43 -8.85 -16.94 19.84
N ALA A 44 -9.25 -18.09 19.26
CA ALA A 44 -10.61 -18.36 18.86
C ALA A 44 -11.57 -18.41 20.06
N ASP A 45 -11.16 -19.03 21.16
CA ASP A 45 -11.96 -19.08 22.38
C ASP A 45 -12.07 -17.70 23.05
N SER A 46 -10.96 -16.94 23.08
CA SER A 46 -10.98 -15.53 23.49
C SER A 46 -11.91 -14.68 22.62
N MET A 47 -11.91 -14.88 21.31
CA MET A 47 -12.83 -14.20 20.39
C MET A 47 -14.28 -14.60 20.69
N ARG A 48 -14.55 -15.90 20.85
CA ARG A 48 -15.88 -16.43 21.14
C ARG A 48 -16.44 -15.88 22.46
N SER A 49 -15.64 -15.83 23.53
CA SER A 49 -16.06 -15.27 24.82
C SER A 49 -16.39 -13.77 24.74
N ARG A 50 -15.77 -13.04 23.81
CA ARG A 50 -16.06 -11.63 23.51
C ARG A 50 -17.21 -11.45 22.50
N GLY A 51 -17.96 -12.50 22.18
CA GLY A 51 -19.13 -12.45 21.30
C GLY A 51 -18.78 -12.34 19.81
N TYR A 52 -17.66 -12.93 19.37
CA TYR A 52 -17.32 -13.03 17.94
C TYR A 52 -18.30 -13.94 17.20
N GLY A 53 -18.85 -13.45 16.07
CA GLY A 53 -19.89 -14.12 15.29
C GLY A 53 -21.33 -13.65 15.54
N LEU A 54 -21.58 -12.79 16.54
CA LEU A 54 -22.91 -12.22 16.79
C LEU A 54 -23.23 -11.04 15.85
N PRO A 55 -24.50 -10.88 15.42
CA PRO A 55 -24.95 -9.74 14.61
C PRO A 55 -24.92 -8.43 15.42
N GLY A 56 -24.87 -7.29 14.73
CA GLY A 56 -24.88 -5.96 15.38
C GLY A 56 -23.51 -5.37 15.70
N ARG A 57 -22.44 -5.81 15.03
CA ARG A 57 -21.09 -5.28 15.24
C ARG A 57 -20.85 -3.94 14.55
N SER A 58 -20.11 -3.07 15.23
CA SER A 58 -19.54 -1.87 14.63
C SER A 58 -18.15 -2.18 14.05
N SER A 59 -17.82 -1.56 12.92
CA SER A 59 -16.47 -1.60 12.36
C SER A 59 -15.62 -0.51 13.00
N PHE A 60 -14.47 -0.88 13.57
CA PHE A 60 -13.48 0.07 14.06
C PHE A 60 -12.40 0.25 12.99
N ALA A 61 -12.25 1.49 12.50
CA ALA A 61 -11.17 1.88 11.61
C ALA A 61 -10.36 3.01 12.27
N ILE A 62 -9.05 2.81 12.36
CA ILE A 62 -8.11 3.80 12.91
C ILE A 62 -8.02 5.02 11.97
N TYR A 63 -7.99 4.77 10.66
CA TYR A 63 -7.97 5.81 9.64
C TYR A 63 -9.39 6.16 9.23
N ARG A 64 -9.71 7.45 9.31
CA ARG A 64 -10.99 8.02 8.88
C ARG A 64 -10.73 8.99 7.74
N PHE A 65 -11.68 9.09 6.83
CA PHE A 65 -11.63 10.05 5.74
C PHE A 65 -11.64 11.47 6.31
N ASP A 66 -10.50 12.15 6.21
CA ASP A 66 -10.30 13.47 6.76
C ASP A 66 -10.57 14.56 5.70
N SER A 67 -10.63 15.81 6.14
CA SER A 67 -10.70 16.96 5.23
C SER A 67 -9.50 17.02 4.29
N ARG A 68 -8.33 16.53 4.72
CA ARG A 68 -7.12 16.42 3.87
C ARG A 68 -7.34 15.49 2.69
N ASP A 69 -7.93 14.32 2.92
CA ASP A 69 -8.21 13.34 1.88
C ASP A 69 -9.25 13.88 0.89
N ARG A 70 -10.25 14.61 1.42
CA ARG A 70 -11.24 15.31 0.60
C ARG A 70 -10.62 16.36 -0.32
N ILE A 71 -9.72 17.18 0.22
CA ILE A 71 -9.02 18.22 -0.56
C ILE A 71 -8.16 17.56 -1.65
N ALA A 72 -7.40 16.52 -1.30
CA ALA A 72 -6.58 15.79 -2.26
C ALA A 72 -7.42 15.17 -3.39
N LEU A 73 -8.58 14.58 -3.05
CA LEU A 73 -9.50 14.02 -4.04
C LEU A 73 -10.10 15.08 -4.96
N ILE A 74 -10.55 16.23 -4.43
CA ILE A 74 -11.10 17.32 -5.25
C ILE A 74 -10.01 17.88 -6.19
N TYR A 75 -8.79 18.04 -5.68
CA TYR A 75 -7.65 18.48 -6.47
C TYR A 75 -7.36 17.51 -7.63
N LEU A 76 -7.22 16.22 -7.35
CA LEU A 76 -6.97 15.22 -8.39
C LEU A 76 -8.13 15.10 -9.38
N ALA A 77 -9.37 15.07 -8.88
CA ALA A 77 -10.55 14.96 -9.73
C ALA A 77 -10.71 16.16 -10.68
N SER A 78 -10.44 17.38 -10.20
CA SER A 78 -10.52 18.57 -11.05
C SER A 78 -9.45 18.58 -12.15
N LEU A 79 -8.21 18.20 -11.84
CA LEU A 79 -7.14 18.06 -12.84
C LEU A 79 -7.44 16.97 -13.88
N ILE A 80 -7.94 15.81 -13.43
CA ILE A 80 -8.34 14.73 -14.33
C ILE A 80 -9.48 15.20 -15.25
N LEU A 81 -10.48 15.89 -14.71
CA LEU A 81 -11.59 16.41 -15.51
C LEU A 81 -11.11 17.39 -16.59
N ILE A 82 -10.21 18.31 -16.26
CA ILE A 82 -9.63 19.26 -17.23
C ILE A 82 -8.93 18.52 -18.37
N VAL A 83 -8.11 17.51 -18.04
CA VAL A 83 -7.39 16.71 -19.05
C VAL A 83 -8.36 15.89 -19.91
N LEU A 84 -9.39 15.29 -19.32
CA LEU A 84 -10.40 14.52 -20.03
C LEU A 84 -11.20 15.41 -21.01
N LEU A 85 -11.65 16.58 -20.55
CA LEU A 85 -12.36 17.54 -21.41
C LEU A 85 -11.48 18.01 -22.57
N GLY A 86 -10.19 18.23 -22.32
CA GLY A 86 -9.21 18.54 -23.36
C GLY A 86 -9.07 17.44 -24.41
N GLY A 87 -8.97 16.18 -23.96
CA GLY A 87 -8.91 15.01 -24.83
C GLY A 87 -10.20 14.81 -25.65
N MET A 88 -11.37 15.02 -25.04
CA MET A 88 -12.66 14.95 -25.74
C MET A 88 -12.83 16.06 -26.78
N ALA A 89 -12.30 17.26 -26.51
CA ALA A 89 -12.29 18.36 -27.47
C ALA A 89 -11.34 18.14 -28.65
N GLY A 90 -10.53 17.07 -28.64
CA GLY A 90 -9.52 16.79 -29.67
C GLY A 90 -8.31 17.72 -29.61
N GLU A 91 -8.25 18.60 -28.62
CA GLU A 91 -7.09 19.44 -28.34
C GLU A 91 -5.96 18.53 -27.84
N ASN A 92 -4.76 18.68 -28.41
CA ASN A 92 -3.58 17.83 -28.20
C ASN A 92 -3.59 16.47 -28.92
N ASN A 93 -4.49 16.26 -29.90
CA ASN A 93 -4.33 15.13 -30.80
C ASN A 93 -3.13 15.40 -31.73
N ILE A 94 -2.11 14.55 -31.64
CA ILE A 94 -0.93 14.60 -32.51
C ILE A 94 -1.08 13.47 -33.51
N GLN A 95 -1.20 13.82 -34.78
CA GLN A 95 -1.17 12.82 -35.85
C GLN A 95 0.28 12.45 -36.11
N TYR A 96 0.66 11.20 -35.83
CA TYR A 96 2.04 10.73 -35.98
C TYR A 96 2.34 10.16 -37.38
N PHE A 97 1.34 9.61 -38.08
CA PHE A 97 1.47 9.06 -39.44
C PHE A 97 0.30 9.50 -40.34
N PRO A 98 0.54 9.73 -41.66
CA PRO A 98 1.81 9.68 -42.39
C PRO A 98 2.63 10.99 -42.34
N SER A 99 2.16 12.03 -41.66
CA SER A 99 2.93 13.26 -41.39
C SER A 99 2.70 13.71 -39.95
N ILE A 100 3.75 14.22 -39.31
CA ILE A 100 3.65 14.78 -37.95
C ILE A 100 2.92 16.12 -38.08
N SER A 101 1.62 16.10 -37.82
CA SER A 101 0.80 17.31 -37.78
C SER A 101 0.41 17.57 -36.32
N THR A 102 0.97 18.63 -35.76
CA THR A 102 0.60 19.14 -34.45
C THR A 102 -0.47 20.22 -34.61
N GLY A 103 -1.54 20.16 -33.81
CA GLY A 103 -2.47 21.28 -33.70
C GLY A 103 -1.76 22.56 -33.24
N THR A 104 -2.34 23.72 -33.55
CA THR A 104 -1.83 25.00 -33.07
C THR A 104 -1.93 25.08 -31.55
N VAL A 105 -0.85 25.49 -30.88
CA VAL A 105 -0.88 25.69 -29.42
C VAL A 105 -1.75 26.91 -29.10
N THR A 106 -2.95 26.65 -28.62
CA THR A 106 -3.87 27.67 -28.11
C THR A 106 -3.67 27.86 -26.60
N ILE A 107 -4.23 28.94 -26.06
CA ILE A 107 -4.27 29.20 -24.61
C ILE A 107 -5.02 28.06 -23.88
N PHE A 108 -5.99 27.43 -24.54
CA PHE A 108 -6.72 26.28 -24.01
C PHE A 108 -5.83 25.03 -23.92
N SER A 109 -5.07 24.70 -24.98
CA SER A 109 -4.06 23.64 -24.97
C SER A 109 -3.01 23.82 -23.87
N LEU A 110 -2.55 25.06 -23.64
CA LEU A 110 -1.61 25.37 -22.54
C LEU A 110 -2.20 25.05 -21.15
N THR A 111 -3.49 25.30 -20.95
CA THR A 111 -4.21 24.98 -19.70
C THR A 111 -4.30 23.47 -19.48
N ILE A 112 -4.48 22.68 -20.54
CA ILE A 112 -4.50 21.22 -20.47
C ILE A 112 -3.11 20.67 -20.13
N PHE A 113 -2.06 21.18 -20.78
CA PHE A 113 -0.68 20.75 -20.50
C PHE A 113 -0.25 21.07 -19.08
N THR A 114 -0.57 22.27 -18.59
CA THR A 114 -0.29 22.65 -17.19
C THR A 114 -1.07 21.79 -16.20
N GLY A 115 -2.35 21.50 -16.48
CA GLY A 115 -3.15 20.58 -15.68
C GLY A 115 -2.56 19.16 -15.65
N TYR A 116 -2.13 18.65 -16.80
CA TYR A 116 -1.47 17.35 -16.91
C TYR A 116 -0.13 17.29 -16.15
N ALA A 117 0.69 18.33 -16.29
CA ALA A 117 1.95 18.42 -15.55
C ALA A 117 1.72 18.41 -14.03
N LEU A 118 0.75 19.19 -13.54
CA LEU A 118 0.38 19.21 -12.12
C LEU A 118 -0.12 17.84 -11.64
N LEU A 119 -0.90 17.14 -12.46
CA LEU A 119 -1.37 15.79 -12.14
C LEU A 119 -0.19 14.81 -11.98
N CYS A 120 0.78 14.85 -12.90
CA CYS A 120 1.99 14.02 -12.82
C CYS A 120 2.87 14.37 -11.60
N PHE A 121 2.93 15.64 -11.20
CA PHE A 121 3.69 16.08 -10.03
C PHE A 121 2.96 15.93 -8.69
N ALA A 122 1.66 15.61 -8.68
CA ALA A 122 0.87 15.41 -7.47
C ALA A 122 1.53 14.49 -6.41
N PRO A 123 2.04 13.28 -6.73
CA PRO A 123 2.68 12.42 -5.73
C PRO A 123 3.96 13.04 -5.15
N VAL A 124 4.72 13.78 -5.95
CA VAL A 124 5.93 14.47 -5.50
C VAL A 124 5.56 15.60 -4.53
N ILE A 125 4.55 16.40 -4.87
CA ILE A 125 4.08 17.51 -4.04
C ILE A 125 3.60 16.99 -2.69
N ILE A 126 2.80 15.91 -2.66
CA ILE A 126 2.28 15.31 -1.43
C ILE A 126 3.42 14.79 -0.56
N ASN A 127 4.35 14.02 -1.13
CA ASN A 127 5.50 13.47 -0.40
C ASN A 127 6.40 14.56 0.18
N VAL A 128 6.68 15.62 -0.59
CA VAL A 128 7.51 16.74 -0.12
C VAL A 128 6.80 17.49 1.01
N TRP A 129 5.50 17.74 0.89
CA TRP A 129 4.74 18.42 1.93
C TRP A 129 4.70 17.62 3.24
N GLU A 130 4.52 16.30 3.14
CA GLU A 130 4.56 15.40 4.29
C GLU A 130 5.96 15.36 4.93
N ALA A 131 7.02 15.26 4.14
CA ALA A 131 8.40 15.27 4.64
C ALA A 131 8.72 16.57 5.39
N ILE A 132 8.31 17.72 4.85
CA ILE A 132 8.49 19.02 5.51
C ILE A 132 7.70 19.08 6.83
N LYS A 133 6.47 18.58 6.83
CA LYS A 133 5.63 18.54 8.04
C LYS A 133 6.24 17.64 9.11
N TRP A 134 6.74 16.47 8.73
CA TRP A 134 7.41 15.54 9.63
C TRP A 134 8.64 16.17 10.28
N ARG A 135 9.52 16.80 9.48
CA ARG A 135 10.70 17.53 9.99
C ARG A 135 10.32 18.62 10.98
N ARG A 136 9.24 19.37 10.72
CA ARG A 136 8.72 20.41 11.62
C ARG A 136 8.14 19.88 12.94
N LEU A 137 7.62 18.64 12.93
CA LEU A 137 7.12 17.99 14.14
C LEU A 137 8.27 17.45 14.98
N GLN A 138 9.27 16.82 14.34
CA GLN A 138 10.47 16.34 15.03
C GLN A 138 11.28 17.47 15.67
N SER A 139 11.38 18.64 15.02
CA SER A 139 12.13 19.79 15.59
C SER A 139 11.45 20.47 16.78
N LYS A 140 10.19 20.11 17.08
CA LYS A 140 9.41 20.67 18.19
C LYS A 140 9.38 19.76 19.43
N ILE A 141 9.92 18.54 19.29
CA ILE A 141 10.14 17.57 20.38
C ILE A 141 11.54 17.82 20.93
#